data_AF-A0A818P1H2-F1
#
_entry.id   AF-A0A818P1H2-F1
#
_cell.length_a   1.000
_cell.length_b   1.000
_cell.length_c   1.000
_cell.angle_alpha   90.00
_cell.angle_beta   90.00
_cell.angle_gamma   90.00
#
_symmetry.space_group_name_H-M   'P 1'
#
loop_
_entity.id
_entity.type
_entity.pdbx_description
1 polymer ?
#
loop_
_entity_poly.entity_id
_entity_poly.type
_entity_poly.pdbx_seq_one_letter_code
_entity_poly.pdbx_strand_id
1 'polypeptide(L)'
;MIHEFITDFLIGITILIPSFIILAFAQSKFTLWFGLILFSIASSVVINVINSFASKYGLQSEKGTILGIFRSLQALARAIGPLSASFAYWSIGEKTTYLIGSLLLICPLILLFNVQYSLKRIRSTSRDTINKIKSS
;
A
#
# COMPACT_ATOMS: atom_id res chain seq x y z
N MET A 1 -7.02 -15.74 10.36
CA MET A 1 -5.99 -14.79 10.83
C MET A 1 -5.07 -14.23 9.73
N ILE A 2 -4.07 -14.96 9.19
CA ILE A 2 -3.22 -14.43 8.08
C ILE A 2 -4.03 -14.27 6.78
N HIS A 3 -5.04 -15.12 6.57
CA HIS A 3 -5.92 -15.04 5.40
C HIS A 3 -6.83 -13.80 5.43
N GLU A 4 -7.47 -13.49 6.56
CA GLU A 4 -8.27 -12.26 6.74
C GLU A 4 -7.46 -10.98 6.51
N PHE A 5 -6.22 -11.00 6.99
CA PHE A 5 -5.29 -9.91 6.78
C PHE A 5 -5.05 -9.62 5.29
N ILE A 6 -4.81 -10.68 4.52
CA ILE A 6 -4.55 -10.60 3.10
C ILE A 6 -5.80 -10.12 2.35
N THR A 7 -7.00 -10.55 2.77
CA THR A 7 -8.26 -10.11 2.15
C THR A 7 -8.54 -8.63 2.39
N ASP A 8 -8.34 -8.13 3.62
CA ASP A 8 -8.58 -6.71 3.94
C ASP A 8 -7.60 -5.81 3.18
N PHE A 9 -6.34 -6.23 3.07
CA PHE A 9 -5.33 -5.55 2.28
C PHE A 9 -5.71 -5.50 0.80
N LEU A 10 -6.19 -6.63 0.24
CA LEU A 10 -6.60 -6.73 -1.15
C LEU A 10 -7.81 -5.85 -1.46
N ILE A 11 -8.79 -5.77 -0.56
CA ILE A 11 -9.95 -4.89 -0.71
C ILE A 11 -9.48 -3.43 -0.74
N GLY A 12 -8.61 -3.04 0.20
CA GLY A 12 -8.05 -1.69 0.25
C GLY A 12 -7.36 -1.28 -1.05
N ILE A 13 -6.53 -2.17 -1.60
CA ILE A 13 -5.83 -1.94 -2.88
C ILE A 13 -6.79 -1.94 -4.08
N THR A 14 -7.77 -2.84 -4.09
CA THR A 14 -8.75 -2.92 -5.19
C THR A 14 -9.56 -1.63 -5.29
N ILE A 15 -9.79 -0.94 -4.17
CA ILE A 15 -10.43 0.38 -4.12
C ILE A 15 -9.43 1.51 -4.43
N LEU A 16 -8.15 1.32 -4.09
CA LEU A 16 -7.06 2.26 -4.37
C LEU A 16 -6.82 2.44 -5.87
N ILE A 17 -6.93 1.36 -6.67
CA ILE A 17 -6.76 1.37 -8.13
C ILE A 17 -7.74 2.32 -8.85
N PRO A 18 -9.08 2.17 -8.73
CA PRO A 18 -10.03 3.07 -9.38
C PRO A 18 -9.94 4.49 -8.81
N SER A 19 -9.59 4.64 -7.53
CA SER A 19 -9.34 5.95 -6.93
C SER A 19 -8.20 6.70 -7.65
N PHE A 20 -7.09 6.03 -7.95
CA PHE A 20 -5.99 6.65 -8.70
C PHE A 20 -6.30 6.94 -10.15
N ILE A 21 -7.09 6.09 -10.80
CA ILE A 21 -7.58 6.35 -12.16
C ILE A 21 -8.43 7.64 -12.16
N ILE A 22 -9.30 7.83 -11.17
CA ILE A 22 -10.11 9.06 -11.04
C ILE A 22 -9.22 10.29 -10.77
N LEU A 23 -8.19 10.18 -9.92
CA LEU A 23 -7.23 11.29 -9.70
C LEU A 23 -6.46 11.65 -10.99
N ALA A 24 -6.07 10.67 -11.80
CA ALA A 24 -5.30 10.90 -13.03
C ALA A 24 -6.11 11.62 -14.12
N PHE A 25 -7.41 11.35 -14.21
CA PHE A 25 -8.33 12.01 -15.13
C PHE A 25 -9.01 13.26 -14.54
N ALA A 26 -8.65 13.69 -13.33
CA ALA A 26 -9.24 14.84 -12.68
C ALA A 26 -8.82 16.17 -13.33
N GLN A 27 -9.55 16.58 -14.37
CA GLN A 27 -9.38 17.89 -15.00
C GLN A 27 -10.16 19.01 -14.29
N SER A 28 -11.08 18.66 -13.38
CA SER A 28 -11.93 19.60 -12.64
C SER A 28 -11.74 19.46 -11.13
N LYS A 29 -11.86 20.58 -10.40
CA LYS A 29 -11.74 20.64 -8.93
C LYS A 29 -12.67 19.62 -8.25
N PHE A 30 -13.89 19.45 -8.72
CA PHE A 30 -14.85 18.50 -8.14
C PHE A 30 -14.40 17.02 -8.25
N THR A 31 -13.87 16.62 -9.41
CA THR A 31 -13.37 15.26 -9.65
C THR A 31 -12.14 14.95 -8.77
N LEU A 32 -11.32 15.97 -8.52
CA LEU A 32 -10.14 15.89 -7.65
C LEU A 32 -10.54 15.58 -6.19
N TRP A 33 -11.55 16.29 -5.67
CA TRP A 33 -12.06 16.07 -4.32
C TRP A 33 -12.71 14.68 -4.16
N PHE A 34 -13.46 14.25 -5.17
CA PHE A 34 -14.07 12.92 -5.17
C PHE A 34 -13.01 11.81 -5.16
N GLY A 35 -11.97 11.95 -5.98
CA GLY A 35 -10.82 11.06 -5.98
C GLY A 35 -10.13 10.99 -4.62
N LEU A 36 -9.89 12.14 -3.98
CA LEU A 36 -9.24 12.23 -2.66
C LEU A 36 -10.03 11.52 -1.55
N ILE A 37 -11.36 11.63 -1.57
CA ILE A 37 -12.22 10.95 -0.59
C ILE A 37 -12.05 9.44 -0.72
N LEU A 38 -12.13 8.91 -1.94
CA LEU A 38 -11.93 7.49 -2.21
C LEU A 38 -10.52 7.03 -1.80
N PHE A 39 -9.50 7.84 -2.08
CA PHE A 39 -8.11 7.55 -1.73
C PHE A 39 -7.90 7.51 -0.21
N SER A 40 -8.50 8.44 0.52
CA SER A 40 -8.43 8.50 1.99
C SER A 40 -9.02 7.26 2.65
N ILE A 41 -10.17 6.79 2.13
CA ILE A 41 -10.81 5.56 2.59
C ILE A 41 -9.90 4.35 2.33
N ALA A 42 -9.39 4.21 1.11
CA ALA A 42 -8.51 3.11 0.75
C ALA A 42 -7.20 3.10 1.56
N SER A 43 -6.56 4.27 1.70
CA SER A 43 -5.31 4.45 2.47
C SER A 43 -5.49 4.11 3.95
N SER A 44 -6.62 4.51 4.55
CA SER A 44 -6.94 4.18 5.94
C SER A 44 -7.04 2.67 6.17
N VAL A 45 -7.69 1.94 5.26
CA VAL A 45 -7.78 0.47 5.33
C VAL A 45 -6.37 -0.15 5.26
N VAL A 46 -5.55 0.28 4.31
CA VAL A 46 -4.17 -0.22 4.14
C VAL A 46 -3.31 0.03 5.38
N ILE A 47 -3.36 1.24 5.95
CA ILE A 47 -2.60 1.61 7.15
C ILE A 47 -3.07 0.81 8.37
N ASN A 48 -4.38 0.62 8.53
CA ASN A 48 -4.95 -0.17 9.62
C ASN A 48 -4.53 -1.64 9.54
N VAL A 49 -4.54 -2.19 8.32
CA VAL A 49 -4.06 -3.54 8.04
C VAL A 49 -2.57 -3.61 8.39
N ILE A 50 -1.69 -2.77 7.84
CA ILE A 50 -0.25 -2.76 8.19
C ILE A 50 0.00 -2.67 9.70
N ASN A 51 -0.70 -1.79 10.43
CA ASN A 51 -0.57 -1.69 11.88
C ASN A 51 -1.04 -2.96 12.61
N SER A 52 -2.12 -3.59 12.15
CA SER A 52 -2.61 -4.86 12.67
C SER A 52 -1.58 -5.98 12.45
N PHE A 53 -0.88 -6.00 11.31
CA PHE A 53 0.20 -6.94 11.01
C PHE A 53 1.37 -6.80 11.98
N ALA A 54 1.86 -5.57 12.12
CA ALA A 54 2.99 -5.25 12.98
C ALA A 54 2.67 -5.60 14.43
N SER A 55 1.41 -5.45 14.84
CA SER A 55 0.94 -5.89 16.16
C SER A 55 0.83 -7.41 16.32
N LYS A 56 0.78 -8.20 15.25
CA LYS A 56 0.70 -9.68 15.34
C LYS A 56 2.04 -10.39 15.20
N TYR A 57 3.01 -9.81 14.50
CA TYR A 57 4.28 -10.48 14.15
C TYR A 57 5.40 -10.39 15.21
N GLY A 58 5.17 -9.79 16.39
CA GLY A 58 6.19 -9.71 17.45
C GLY A 58 5.99 -10.72 18.59
N LEU A 59 7.02 -11.50 18.91
CA LEU A 59 7.16 -12.17 20.22
C LEU A 59 7.18 -11.12 21.33
N GLN A 60 6.54 -11.41 22.48
CA GLN A 60 6.27 -10.45 23.55
C GLN A 60 7.50 -9.65 24.05
N SER A 61 8.73 -10.15 23.89
CA SER A 61 9.94 -9.48 24.39
C SER A 61 10.52 -8.38 23.50
N GLU A 62 10.38 -8.44 22.16
CA GLU A 62 10.98 -7.46 21.22
C GLU A 62 9.94 -6.63 20.46
N LYS A 63 8.66 -6.90 20.69
CA LYS A 63 7.52 -6.30 20.01
C LYS A 63 7.45 -4.77 20.17
N GLY A 64 7.86 -4.24 21.33
CA GLY A 64 7.86 -2.80 21.60
C GLY A 64 8.87 -2.04 20.74
N THR A 65 10.08 -2.58 20.59
CA THR A 65 11.14 -1.99 19.77
C THR A 65 10.78 -2.01 18.29
N ILE A 66 10.30 -3.15 17.78
CA ILE A 66 9.89 -3.29 16.37
C ILE A 66 8.72 -2.35 16.05
N LEU A 67 7.68 -2.31 16.91
CA LEU A 67 6.54 -1.41 16.72
C LEU A 67 6.94 0.07 16.84
N GLY A 68 7.91 0.39 17.71
CA GLY A 68 8.50 1.72 17.85
C GLY A 68 9.21 2.18 16.58
N ILE A 69 10.03 1.31 15.95
CA ILE A 69 10.68 1.58 14.66
C ILE A 69 9.62 1.80 13.56
N PHE A 70 8.58 0.96 13.47
CA PHE A 70 7.50 1.17 12.50
C PHE A 70 6.75 2.50 12.70
N ARG A 71 6.54 2.92 13.95
CA ARG A 71 5.90 4.20 14.28
C ARG A 71 6.78 5.39 13.90
N SER A 72 8.09 5.32 14.14
CA SER A 72 9.02 6.38 13.75
C SER A 72 9.16 6.48 12.22
N LEU A 73 9.17 5.37 11.48
CA LEU A 73 9.11 5.37 10.02
C LEU A 73 7.82 6.01 9.49
N GLN A 74 6.66 5.73 10.10
CA GLN A 74 5.40 6.38 9.73
C GLN A 74 5.41 7.89 10.02
N ALA A 75 6.06 8.33 11.10
CA ALA A 75 6.24 9.74 11.41
C ALA A 75 7.20 10.43 10.42
N LEU A 76 8.29 9.75 10.05
CA LEU A 76 9.25 10.22 9.05
C LEU A 76 8.59 10.39 7.68
N ALA A 77 7.75 9.42 7.26
CA ALA A 77 6.98 9.52 6.03
C ALA A 77 6.03 10.74 6.03
N ARG A 78 5.41 11.05 7.18
CA ARG A 78 4.56 12.26 7.33
C ARG A 78 5.34 13.57 7.28
N ALA A 79 6.63 13.57 7.62
CA ALA A 79 7.49 14.75 7.48
C ALA A 79 8.00 14.91 6.04
N ILE A 80 8.48 13.82 5.43
CA ILE A 80 9.06 13.81 4.07
C ILE A 80 7.98 14.03 3.00
N GLY A 81 6.76 13.53 3.20
CA GLY A 81 5.67 13.66 2.22
C GLY A 81 5.37 15.12 1.85
N PRO A 82 5.00 15.99 2.80
CA PRO A 82 4.76 17.40 2.52
C PRO A 82 6.00 18.13 2.03
N LEU A 83 7.18 17.85 2.58
CA LEU A 83 8.43 18.49 2.14
C LEU A 83 8.73 18.21 0.66
N SER A 84 8.64 16.96 0.24
CA SER A 84 8.83 16.57 -1.16
C SER A 84 7.74 17.13 -2.08
N ALA A 85 6.48 17.13 -1.62
CA ALA A 85 5.37 17.71 -2.38
C ALA A 85 5.50 19.23 -2.55
N SER A 86 5.87 19.96 -1.49
CA SER A 86 6.10 21.40 -1.52
C SER A 86 7.29 21.75 -2.41
N PHE A 87 8.38 20.98 -2.35
CA PHE A 87 9.54 21.18 -3.21
C PHE A 87 9.23 20.96 -4.69
N ALA A 88 8.47 19.90 -5.00
CA ALA A 88 8.02 19.60 -6.37
C ALA A 88 7.07 20.68 -6.90
N TYR A 89 6.12 21.13 -6.07
CA TYR A 89 5.18 22.21 -6.41
C TYR A 89 5.90 23.50 -6.77
N TRP A 90 6.91 23.88 -5.97
CA TRP A 90 7.63 25.13 -6.18
C TRP A 90 8.63 25.06 -7.34
N SER A 91 9.24 23.89 -7.61
CA SER A 91 10.24 23.76 -8.68
C SER A 91 9.64 23.57 -10.08
N ILE A 92 8.49 22.90 -10.23
CA ILE A 92 8.05 22.36 -11.54
C ILE A 92 6.58 22.72 -11.87
N GLY A 93 5.88 23.39 -10.96
CA GLY A 93 4.49 23.82 -11.13
C GLY A 93 3.45 22.72 -10.89
N GLU A 94 2.18 23.15 -10.78
CA GLU A 94 1.03 22.33 -10.38
C GLU A 94 0.80 21.08 -11.27
N LYS A 95 0.84 21.21 -12.59
CA LYS A 95 0.58 20.09 -13.52
C LYS A 95 1.60 18.96 -13.38
N THR A 96 2.87 19.31 -13.26
CA THR A 96 3.98 18.35 -13.22
C THR A 96 4.06 17.65 -11.86
N THR A 97 3.67 18.34 -10.79
CA THR A 97 3.60 17.78 -9.44
C THR A 97 2.53 16.68 -9.34
N TYR A 98 1.36 16.88 -9.96
CA TYR A 98 0.33 15.84 -10.02
C TYR A 98 0.73 14.65 -10.90
N LEU A 99 1.44 14.90 -12.02
CA LEU A 99 2.00 13.84 -12.87
C LEU A 99 3.05 12.99 -12.14
N ILE A 100 3.97 13.63 -11.41
CA ILE A 100 4.99 12.95 -10.61
C ILE A 100 4.35 12.16 -9.46
N GLY A 101 3.34 12.74 -8.79
CA GLY A 101 2.55 12.03 -7.78
C GLY A 101 1.92 10.76 -8.34
N SER A 102 1.27 10.85 -9.50
CA SER A 102 0.69 9.69 -10.20
C SER A 102 1.74 8.63 -10.55
N LEU A 103 2.93 9.04 -11.00
CA LEU A 103 4.04 8.13 -11.26
C LEU A 103 4.56 7.44 -9.98
N LEU A 104 4.66 8.19 -8.87
CA LEU A 104 5.12 7.66 -7.59
C LEU A 104 4.22 6.54 -7.09
N LEU A 105 2.94 6.58 -7.44
CA LEU A 105 1.92 5.60 -7.06
C LEU A 105 1.95 4.31 -7.89
N ILE A 106 2.68 4.32 -9.01
CA ILE A 106 3.01 3.10 -9.75
C ILE A 106 4.00 2.24 -8.94
N CYS A 107 4.85 2.86 -8.11
CA CYS A 107 5.85 2.17 -7.29
C CYS A 107 5.23 1.17 -6.27
N PRO A 108 4.26 1.55 -5.42
CA PRO A 108 3.58 0.60 -4.54
C PRO A 108 2.76 -0.43 -5.33
N LEU A 109 2.25 -0.09 -6.51
CA LEU A 109 1.55 -1.03 -7.39
C LEU A 109 2.49 -2.16 -7.85
N ILE A 110 3.69 -1.84 -8.32
CA ILE A 110 4.71 -2.80 -8.75
C ILE A 110 5.17 -3.67 -7.58
N LEU A 111 5.41 -3.06 -6.42
CA LEU A 111 5.80 -3.79 -5.21
C LEU A 111 4.74 -4.84 -4.84
N LEU A 112 3.47 -4.45 -4.91
CA LEU A 112 2.36 -5.34 -4.62
C LEU A 112 2.25 -6.48 -5.64
N PHE A 113 2.37 -6.19 -6.94
CA PHE A 113 2.36 -7.21 -7.98
C PHE A 113 3.45 -8.25 -7.74
N ASN A 114 4.65 -7.81 -7.36
CA ASN A 114 5.75 -8.71 -7.03
C ASN A 114 5.44 -9.58 -5.79
N VAL A 115 4.85 -9.00 -4.74
CA VAL A 115 4.46 -9.74 -3.53
C VAL A 115 3.36 -10.76 -3.82
N GLN A 116 2.32 -10.37 -4.56
CA GLN A 116 1.25 -11.27 -5.00
C GLN A 116 1.79 -12.42 -5.87
N TYR A 117 2.69 -12.10 -6.80
CA TYR A 117 3.32 -13.08 -7.68
C TYR A 117 4.15 -14.08 -6.88
N SER A 118 4.94 -13.59 -5.92
CA SER A 118 5.76 -14.43 -5.04
C SER A 118 4.91 -15.37 -4.18
N LEU A 119 3.80 -14.88 -3.61
CA LEU A 119 2.88 -15.68 -2.81
C LEU A 119 2.12 -16.72 -3.65
N LYS A 120 1.73 -16.37 -4.87
CA LYS A 120 1.04 -17.30 -5.79
C LYS A 120 1.97 -18.44 -6.23
N ARG A 121 3.26 -18.13 -6.46
CA ARG A 121 4.31 -19.10 -6.81
C ARG A 121 4.65 -20.05 -5.65
N ILE A 122 4.78 -19.55 -4.43
CA ILE A 122 5.05 -20.39 -3.24
C ILE A 122 3.86 -21.32 -2.98
N ARG A 123 2.63 -20.83 -3.13
CA ARG A 123 1.40 -21.62 -2.96
C ARG A 123 1.20 -22.68 -4.05
N SER A 124 1.67 -22.47 -5.29
CA SER A 124 1.62 -23.53 -6.32
C SER A 124 2.65 -24.62 -6.03
N THR A 125 3.90 -24.23 -5.76
CA THR A 125 5.00 -25.15 -5.42
C THR A 125 4.65 -26.04 -4.23
N SER A 126 4.09 -25.46 -3.15
CA SER A 126 3.70 -26.25 -1.97
C SER A 126 2.50 -27.18 -2.23
N ARG A 127 1.62 -26.85 -3.18
CA ARG A 127 0.47 -27.69 -3.56
C ARG A 127 0.91 -28.89 -4.40
N ASP A 128 1.91 -28.68 -5.26
CA ASP A 128 2.49 -29.74 -6.10
C ASP A 128 3.26 -30.77 -5.28
N THR A 129 4.00 -30.34 -4.24
CA THR A 129 4.68 -31.26 -3.31
C THR A 129 3.69 -32.09 -2.49
N ILE A 130 2.59 -31.50 -2.00
CA ILE A 130 1.57 -32.22 -1.23
C ILE A 130 0.84 -33.24 -2.11
N ASN A 131 0.52 -32.89 -3.36
CA ASN A 131 -0.11 -33.83 -4.29
C ASN A 131 0.83 -34.99 -4.64
N LYS A 132 2.14 -34.74 -4.77
CA LYS A 132 3.16 -35.78 -5.02
C LYS A 132 3.31 -36.75 -3.83
N ILE A 133 3.27 -36.24 -2.60
CA ILE A 133 3.31 -37.05 -1.36
C ILE A 133 2.04 -37.90 -1.21
N LYS A 134 0.89 -37.39 -1.64
CA LYS A 134 -0.39 -38.13 -1.57
C LYS A 134 -0.56 -39.20 -2.66
N SER A 135 0.28 -39.16 -3.70
CA SER A 135 0.28 -40.11 -4.83
C SER A 135 1.37 -41.18 -4.76
N SER A 136 2.17 -41.23 -3.69
CA SER A 136 3.15 -42.30 -3.38
C SER A 136 2.75 -43.02 -2.11
#